data_AF-A0A183EI96-F1
#
_entry.id   AF-A0A183EI96-F1
#
_cell.length_a   1.000
_cell.length_b   1.000
_cell.length_c   1.000
_cell.angle_alpha   90.00
_cell.angle_beta   90.00
_cell.angle_gamma   90.00
#
_symmetry.space_group_name_H-M   'P 1'
#
loop_
_entity.id
_entity.type
_entity.pdbx_description
1 polymer ?
#
loop_
_entity_poly.entity_id
_entity_poly.type
_entity_poly.pdbx_seq_one_letter_code
_entity_poly.pdbx_strand_id
1 'polypeptide(L)' 'LQQVEKGYRMTCPAGCPSALYDIMLQCWHKEPEKRPTFETLQWKLEDLFAADPTEYKEAAMAY' A
#
# COMPACT_ATOMS: atom_id res chain seq x y z
N LEU A 1 -21.58 -8.46 -0.57
CA LEU A 1 -21.40 -7.08 -1.09
C LEU A 1 -22.03 -6.01 -0.19
N GLN A 2 -23.21 -6.25 0.41
CA GLN A 2 -23.89 -5.27 1.28
C GLN A 2 -23.02 -4.60 2.35
N GLN A 3 -22.07 -5.31 2.97
CA GLN A 3 -21.18 -4.70 3.97
C GLN A 3 -20.23 -3.68 3.34
N VAL A 4 -19.68 -3.97 2.16
CA VAL A 4 -18.79 -3.09 1.40
C VAL A 4 -19.54 -1.83 0.93
N GLU A 5 -20.80 -1.99 0.52
CA GLU A 5 -21.70 -0.88 0.16
C GLU A 5 -22.02 0.02 1.36
N LYS A 6 -22.12 -0.56 2.56
CA LYS A 6 -22.26 0.14 3.84
C LYS A 6 -20.96 0.78 4.34
N GLY A 7 -19.86 0.67 3.57
CA GLY A 7 -18.57 1.31 3.88
C GLY A 7 -17.58 0.42 4.63
N TYR A 8 -17.93 -0.83 4.96
CA TYR A 8 -16.99 -1.74 5.59
C TYR A 8 -15.78 -2.01 4.69
N ARG A 9 -14.58 -1.91 5.27
CA ARG A 9 -13.32 -2.37 4.69
C ARG A 9 -12.62 -3.26 5.71
N MET A 10 -11.88 -4.25 5.24
CA MET A 10 -11.08 -5.10 6.12
C MET A 10 -10.10 -4.24 6.88
N THR A 11 -9.89 -4.53 8.16
CA THR A 11 -8.87 -3.87 8.98
C THR A 11 -7.46 -4.19 8.46
N CYS A 12 -6.47 -3.37 8.83
CA CYS A 12 -5.08 -3.62 8.50
C CYS A 12 -4.64 -5.00 9.02
N PRO A 13 -4.11 -5.89 8.15
CA PRO A 13 -3.57 -7.17 8.59
C PRO A 13 -2.35 -7.01 9.51
N ALA A 14 -2.12 -7.99 10.39
CA ALA A 14 -0.92 -8.01 11.22
C ALA A 14 0.34 -8.12 10.34
N GLY A 15 1.36 -7.29 10.61
CA GLY A 15 2.60 -7.24 9.83
C GLY A 15 2.51 -6.46 8.52
N CYS A 16 1.36 -5.87 8.18
CA CYS A 16 1.22 -5.01 7.01
C CYS A 16 1.72 -3.59 7.32
N PRO A 17 2.61 -3.00 6.50
CA PRO A 17 2.99 -1.60 6.63
C PRO A 17 1.76 -0.68 6.52
N SER A 18 1.64 0.30 7.42
CA SER A 18 0.50 1.24 7.42
C SER A 18 0.35 1.95 6.07
N ALA A 19 1.47 2.36 5.46
CA ALA A 19 1.47 3.02 4.17
C ALA A 19 0.96 2.12 3.02
N LEU A 20 1.24 0.80 3.08
CA LEU A 20 0.67 -0.14 2.11
C LEU A 20 -0.84 -0.27 2.29
N TYR A 21 -1.30 -0.34 3.53
CA TYR A 21 -2.73 -0.41 3.84
C TYR A 21 -3.47 0.89 3.43
N ASP A 22 -2.83 2.06 3.54
CA ASP A 22 -3.39 3.32 3.05
C ASP A 22 -3.57 3.31 1.52
N ILE A 23 -2.65 2.67 0.77
CA ILE A 23 -2.82 2.44 -0.67
C ILE A 23 -4.03 1.52 -0.93
N MET A 24 -4.19 0.45 -0.14
CA MET A 24 -5.36 -0.44 -0.26
C MET A 24 -6.69 0.31 -0.03
N LEU A 25 -6.75 1.21 0.97
CA LEU A 25 -7.93 2.02 1.23
C LEU A 25 -8.26 2.95 0.05
N GLN A 26 -7.24 3.53 -0.61
CA GLN A 26 -7.42 4.34 -1.82
C GLN A 26 -7.97 3.49 -2.98
N CYS A 27 -7.48 2.27 -3.17
CA CYS A 27 -8.03 1.32 -4.16
C CYS A 27 -9.49 0.99 -3.87
N TRP A 28 -9.88 0.92 -2.60
CA TRP A 28 -11.24 0.58 -2.20
C TRP A 28 -12.17 1.79 -2.03
N HIS A 29 -11.82 2.93 -2.64
CA HIS A 29 -12.66 4.11 -2.61
C HIS A 29 -14.06 3.82 -3.17
N LYS A 30 -15.09 4.38 -2.52
CA LYS A 30 -16.51 4.16 -2.89
C LYS A 30 -16.78 4.61 -4.33
N GLU A 31 -16.39 5.85 -4.64
CA GLU A 31 -16.45 6.41 -5.99
C GLU A 31 -15.32 5.84 -6.85
N PRO A 32 -15.62 5.18 -7.99
CA PRO A 32 -14.60 4.60 -8.87
C PRO A 32 -13.61 5.63 -9.43
N GLU A 33 -14.08 6.85 -9.74
CA GLU A 33 -13.28 7.96 -10.29
C GLU A 33 -12.18 8.45 -9.34
N LYS A 34 -12.33 8.18 -8.04
CA LYS A 34 -11.34 8.56 -7.01
C LYS A 34 -10.31 7.46 -6.74
N ARG A 35 -10.45 6.29 -7.38
CA ARG A 35 -9.48 5.21 -7.25
C ARG A 35 -8.23 5.57 -8.07
N PRO A 36 -7.03 5.28 -7.56
CA PRO A 36 -5.82 5.53 -8.32
C PRO A 36 -5.79 4.67 -9.60
N THR A 37 -5.16 5.19 -10.65
CA THR A 37 -4.85 4.40 -11.85
C THR A 37 -3.76 3.39 -11.52
N PHE A 38 -3.61 2.36 -12.35
CA PHE A 38 -2.50 1.42 -12.21
C PHE A 38 -1.13 2.10 -12.34
N GLU A 39 -1.03 3.14 -13.17
CA GLU A 39 0.16 3.98 -13.24
C GLU A 39 0.43 4.64 -11.89
N THR A 40 -0.52 5.35 -11.29
CA THR A 40 -0.32 5.96 -9.96
C THR A 40 0.00 4.91 -8.87
N LEU A 41 -0.59 3.72 -8.96
CA LEU A 41 -0.29 2.63 -8.03
C LEU A 41 1.14 2.12 -8.14
N GLN A 42 1.65 1.97 -9.36
CA GLN A 42 3.03 1.55 -9.59
C GLN A 42 4.01 2.51 -8.89
N TRP A 43 3.87 3.82 -9.14
CA TRP A 43 4.76 4.82 -8.57
C TRP A 43 4.69 4.86 -7.03
N LYS A 44 3.49 4.72 -6.45
CA LYS A 44 3.31 4.67 -4.99
C LYS A 44 3.95 3.44 -4.36
N LEU A 45 3.90 2.29 -5.03
CA LEU A 45 4.52 1.06 -4.54
C LEU A 45 6.04 1.13 -4.68
N GLU A 46 6.55 1.64 -5.81
CA GLU A 46 7.98 1.85 -6.02
C GLU A 46 8.56 2.79 -4.95
N ASP A 47 7.92 3.91 -4.65
CA ASP A 47 8.33 4.84 -3.59
C ASP A 47 8.31 4.18 -2.20
N LEU A 48 7.24 3.42 -1.89
CA LEU A 48 7.09 2.74 -0.61
C LEU A 48 8.21 1.73 -0.34
N PHE A 49 8.64 0.98 -1.35
CA PHE A 49 9.70 -0.02 -1.21
C PHE A 49 11.10 0.53 -1.46
N ALA A 50 11.24 1.62 -2.22
CA ALA A 50 12.51 2.33 -2.35
C ALA A 50 12.94 3.02 -1.05
N ALA A 51 11.97 3.38 -0.20
CA ALA A 51 12.18 3.95 1.12
C ALA A 51 12.50 2.90 2.22
N ASP A 52 12.66 1.61 1.89
CA ASP A 52 13.08 0.56 2.81
C ASP A 52 14.58 0.22 2.64
N PRO A 53 15.50 1.00 3.25
CA PRO A 53 16.95 0.83 3.09
C PRO A 53 17.52 -0.40 3.83
N THR A 54 16.69 -1.29 4.38
CA THR A 54 17.19 -2.46 5.11
C THR A 54 17.98 -3.45 4.25
N GLU A 55 17.88 -3.40 2.91
CA GLU A 55 18.71 -4.22 2.02
C GLU A 55 20.15 -3.71 1.84
N TYR A 56 20.45 -2.43 2.12
CA TYR A 56 21.79 -1.87 1.91
C TYR A 56 22.75 -2.04 3.10
N LYS A 57 22.25 -2.42 4.29
CA LYS A 57 23.11 -2.55 5.50
C LYS A 57 23.77 -3.91 5.68
N GLU A 58 23.23 -4.98 5.09
CA GLU A 58 23.83 -6.31 5.25
C GLU A 58 24.98 -6.55 4.26
N ALA A 59 24.89 -6.02 3.03
CA ALA A 59 25.97 -6.16 2.04
C ALA A 59 27.20 -5.29 2.35
N ALA A 60 27.03 -4.15 3.02
CA ALA A 60 28.11 -3.20 3.32
C ALA A 60 28.89 -3.51 4.61
N MET A 61 28.41 -4.43 5.46
CA MET A 61 29.14 -4.89 6.66
C MET A 61 29.86 -6.23 6.45
N ALA A 62 29.75 -6.81 5.25
CA ALA A 62 30.39 -8.07 4.88
C ALA A 62 31.61 -7.90 3.96
N TYR A 63 32.10 -6.67 3.75
CA TYR A 63 33.33 -6.37 3.01
C TYR A 63 34.25 -5.42 3.79
#